data_AF-M2R2A0-F1
#
_entry.id   AF-M2R2A0-F1
#
_cell.length_a   1.000
_cell.length_b   1.000
_cell.length_c   1.000
_cell.angle_alpha   90.00
_cell.angle_beta   90.00
_cell.angle_gamma   90.00
#
_symmetry.space_group_name_H-M   'P 1'
#
loop_
_entity.id
_entity.type
_entity.pdbx_description
1 polymer ?
#
loop_
_entity_poly.entity_id
_entity_poly.type
_entity_poly.pdbx_seq_one_letter_code
_entity_poly.pdbx_strand_id
1 'polypeptide(L)' 'MSNFFSRSTRPETSTPYDPVHLTHVGFNSSAGEFTGLPKEWQELLSESGIHKSEQEKEPQEVIELVKFYQ' A
#
# COMPACT_ATOMS: atom_id res chain seq x y z
N MET A 1 44.70 8.66 -27.66
CA MET A 1 43.26 8.78 -27.95
C MET A 1 42.52 8.45 -26.66
N SER A 2 42.00 9.47 -25.98
CA SER A 2 41.40 9.34 -24.65
C SER A 2 40.08 8.57 -24.77
N ASN A 3 39.94 7.48 -24.04
CA ASN A 3 38.72 6.65 -24.07
C ASN A 3 37.54 7.42 -23.47
N PHE A 4 36.66 7.92 -24.34
CA PHE A 4 35.35 8.51 -24.07
C PHE A 4 34.31 7.47 -23.65
N PHE A 5 34.67 6.49 -22.81
CA PHE A 5 33.66 5.66 -22.18
C PHE A 5 32.95 6.53 -21.14
N SER A 6 31.90 7.21 -21.62
CA SER A 6 30.81 7.72 -20.83
C SER A 6 30.42 6.63 -19.84
N ARG A 7 30.87 6.81 -18.60
CA ARG A 7 30.38 6.06 -17.46
C ARG A 7 28.92 6.48 -17.36
N SER A 8 28.02 5.64 -17.88
CA SER A 8 26.59 5.79 -17.68
C SER A 8 26.34 5.74 -16.17
N THR A 9 26.39 6.91 -15.54
CA THR A 9 26.01 7.11 -14.16
C THR A 9 24.54 6.78 -14.08
N ARG A 10 24.20 5.72 -13.35
CA ARG A 10 22.81 5.41 -13.01
C ARG A 10 22.19 6.68 -12.43
N PRO A 11 20.98 7.09 -12.85
CA PRO A 11 20.31 8.24 -12.25
C PRO A 11 20.25 8.03 -10.73
N GLU A 12 20.87 8.92 -9.97
CA GLU A 12 20.74 8.92 -8.52
C GLU A 12 19.43 9.61 -8.16
N THR A 13 18.51 8.87 -7.55
CA THR A 13 17.28 9.44 -7.01
C THR A 13 17.64 10.29 -5.80
N SER A 14 17.23 11.56 -5.79
CA SER A 14 17.42 12.45 -4.64
C SER A 14 16.58 12.01 -3.45
N THR A 15 16.89 12.55 -2.26
CA THR A 15 16.04 12.38 -1.08
C THR A 15 14.66 13.00 -1.32
N PRO A 16 13.56 12.32 -0.90
CA PRO A 16 12.23 12.92 -0.92
C PRO A 16 12.20 14.24 -0.15
N TYR A 17 11.37 15.17 -0.60
CA TYR A 17 11.13 16.45 0.06
C TYR A 17 9.63 16.65 0.22
N ASP A 18 9.22 17.25 1.34
CA ASP A 18 7.83 17.59 1.67
C ASP A 18 6.83 16.43 1.52
N PRO A 19 6.95 15.35 2.34
CA PRO A 19 6.01 14.24 2.26
C PRO A 19 4.61 14.68 2.68
N VAL A 20 3.63 14.41 1.82
CA VAL A 20 2.21 14.61 2.13
C VAL A 20 1.60 13.29 2.58
N HIS A 21 0.96 13.31 3.74
CA HIS A 21 0.22 12.15 4.25
C HIS A 21 -1.12 12.03 3.51
N LEU A 22 -1.23 11.06 2.59
CA LEU A 22 -2.44 10.87 1.80
C LEU A 22 -3.49 10.03 2.54
N THR A 23 -3.10 8.87 3.06
CA THR A 23 -4.04 7.93 3.69
C THR A 23 -3.32 7.02 4.68
N HIS A 24 -3.94 6.78 5.84
CA HIS A 24 -3.52 5.77 6.81
C HIS A 24 -4.63 4.74 6.98
N VAL A 25 -4.30 3.47 6.75
CA VAL A 25 -5.20 2.35 7.01
C VAL A 25 -4.92 1.79 8.40
N GLY A 26 -5.94 1.73 9.24
CA GLY A 26 -5.89 1.11 10.56
C GLY A 26 -6.94 0.02 10.69
N PHE A 27 -6.83 -0.81 11.74
CA PHE A 27 -7.84 -1.80 12.10
C PHE A 27 -8.37 -1.51 13.51
N ASN A 28 -9.68 -1.34 13.64
CA ASN A 28 -10.35 -1.16 14.92
C ASN A 28 -10.80 -2.53 15.45
N SER A 29 -10.01 -3.11 16.35
CA SER A 29 -10.29 -4.43 16.94
C SER A 29 -11.59 -4.51 17.73
N SER A 30 -12.12 -3.39 18.23
CA SER A 30 -13.36 -3.37 19.01
C SER A 30 -14.60 -3.42 18.11
N ALA A 31 -14.51 -2.86 16.91
CA ALA A 31 -15.59 -2.84 15.93
C ALA A 31 -15.44 -3.92 14.86
N GLY A 32 -14.25 -4.50 14.69
CA GLY A 32 -14.00 -5.48 13.64
C GLY A 32 -13.74 -4.89 12.27
N GLU A 33 -13.53 -3.56 12.18
CA GLU A 33 -13.56 -2.84 10.92
C GLU A 33 -12.24 -2.14 10.62
N PHE A 34 -11.88 -2.12 9.33
CA PHE A 34 -10.81 -1.27 8.83
C PHE A 34 -11.25 0.20 8.75
N THR A 35 -10.34 1.09 9.13
CA THR A 35 -10.53 2.54 9.04
C THR A 35 -9.55 3.12 8.02
N GLY A 36 -9.98 4.15 7.30
CA GLY A 36 -9.13 4.84 6.33
C GLY A 36 -8.81 4.04 5.06
N LEU A 37 -9.53 2.94 4.77
CA LEU A 37 -9.43 2.27 3.47
C LEU A 37 -9.87 3.22 2.34
N PRO A 38 -9.06 3.38 1.28
CA PRO A 38 -9.51 3.99 0.04
C PRO A 38 -10.75 3.29 -0.52
N LYS A 39 -11.58 4.02 -1.26
CA LYS A 39 -12.83 3.51 -1.81
C LYS A 39 -12.59 2.32 -2.74
N GLU A 40 -11.55 2.41 -3.57
CA GLU A 40 -11.19 1.38 -4.54
C GLU A 40 -10.83 0.05 -3.83
N TRP A 41 -10.24 0.14 -2.64
CA TRP A 41 -9.87 -1.04 -1.86
C TRP A 41 -11.07 -1.66 -1.16
N GLN A 42 -12.03 -0.84 -0.72
CA GLN A 42 -13.30 -1.36 -0.19
C GLN A 42 -14.08 -2.13 -1.25
N GLU A 43 -14.08 -1.61 -2.49
CA GLU A 43 -14.69 -2.27 -3.65
C GLU A 43 -13.96 -3.58 -3.96
N LEU A 44 -12.63 -3.57 -4.06
CA LEU A 44 -11.82 -4.76 -4.31
C LEU A 44 -12.04 -5.85 -3.26
N LEU A 45 -12.06 -5.51 -1.97
CA LEU A 45 -12.33 -6.47 -0.89
C LEU A 45 -13.73 -7.08 -1.03
N SER A 46 -14.71 -6.26 -1.41
CA SER A 46 -16.08 -6.74 -1.63
C SER A 46 -16.19 -7.65 -2.86
N GLU A 47 -15.52 -7.29 -3.97
CA GLU A 47 -15.50 -8.07 -5.21
C GLU A 47 -14.73 -9.39 -5.06
N SER A 48 -13.69 -9.42 -4.23
CA SER A 48 -12.91 -10.63 -3.91
C SER A 48 -13.58 -11.56 -2.90
N GLY A 49 -14.79 -11.24 -2.45
CA GLY A 49 -15.56 -12.05 -1.50
C GLY A 49 -15.09 -11.93 -0.05
N ILE A 50 -14.26 -10.93 0.26
CA ILE A 50 -13.73 -10.67 1.60
C ILE A 50 -14.72 -9.81 2.36
N HIS A 51 -15.72 -10.50 2.91
CA HIS A 51 -16.77 -9.88 3.73
C HIS A 51 -16.24 -9.45 5.10
N LYS A 52 -16.97 -8.55 5.78
CA LYS A 52 -16.59 -8.03 7.11
C LYS A 52 -16.26 -9.13 8.13
N SER A 53 -16.97 -10.25 8.12
CA SER A 53 -16.69 -11.38 9.00
C SER A 53 -15.30 -12.00 8.77
N GLU A 54 -14.82 -12.01 7.53
CA GLU A 54 -13.47 -12.49 7.19
C GLU A 54 -12.41 -11.49 7.66
N GLN A 55 -12.71 -10.19 7.50
CA GLN A 55 -11.86 -9.08 7.98
C GLN A 55 -11.71 -9.09 9.49
N GLU A 56 -12.78 -9.43 10.21
CA GLU A 56 -12.76 -9.62 11.67
C GLU A 56 -11.92 -10.82 12.11
N LYS A 57 -12.03 -11.92 11.37
CA LYS A 57 -11.40 -13.19 11.72
C LYS A 57 -9.90 -13.18 11.44
N GLU A 58 -9.50 -12.67 10.27
CA GLU A 58 -8.11 -12.66 9.81
C GLU A 58 -7.68 -11.25 9.34
N PRO A 59 -7.67 -10.25 10.22
CA PRO A 59 -7.37 -8.87 9.84
C PRO A 59 -5.94 -8.71 9.29
N GLN A 60 -4.99 -9.55 9.72
CA GLN A 60 -3.61 -9.49 9.22
C GLN A 60 -3.51 -9.94 7.75
N GLU A 61 -4.21 -11.01 7.37
CA GLU A 61 -4.21 -11.51 5.99
C GLU A 61 -4.85 -10.49 5.04
N VAL A 62 -5.93 -9.83 5.48
CA VAL A 62 -6.57 -8.78 4.69
C VAL A 62 -5.62 -7.59 4.47
N ILE A 63 -4.85 -7.21 5.49
CA ILE A 63 -3.82 -6.16 5.36
C ILE A 63 -2.74 -6.58 4.35
N GLU A 64 -2.27 -7.82 4.40
CA GLU A 64 -1.24 -8.32 3.49
C GLU A 64 -1.74 -8.36 2.04
N LEU A 65 -2.97 -8.82 1.82
CA LEU A 65 -3.59 -8.81 0.50
C LEU A 65 -3.69 -7.37 -0.04
N VAL A 66 -4.16 -6.43 0.78
CA VAL A 66 -4.29 -5.04 0.37
C VAL A 66 -2.93 -4.42 0.02
N LYS A 67 -1.87 -4.75 0.77
CA LYS A 67 -0.50 -4.32 0.46
C LYS A 67 0.02 -4.86 -0.88
N PHE A 68 -0.43 -6.04 -1.32
CA PHE A 68 -0.01 -6.61 -2.60
C PHE A 68 -0.53 -5.81 -3.81
N TYR A 69 -1.66 -5.12 -3.67
CA TYR A 69 -2.24 -4.26 -4.72
C TYR A 69 -1.72 -2.82 -4.71
N GLN A 70 -0.73 -2.51 -3.87
CA GLN A 70 -0.01 -1.22 -3.81
C GLN A 70 1.31 -1.29 -4.57
#